data_AF-A0A815QSX2-F1
#
_entry.id   AF-A0A815QSX2-F1
#
_cell.length_a   1.000
_cell.length_b   1.000
_cell.length_c   1.000
_cell.angle_alpha   90.00
_cell.angle_beta   90.00
_cell.angle_gamma   90.00
#
_symmetry.space_group_name_H-M   'P 1'
#
loop_
_entity.id
_entity.type
_entity.pdbx_description
1 polymer ?
#
loop_
_entity_poly.entity_id
_entity_poly.type
_entity_poly.pdbx_seq_one_letter_code
_entity_poly.pdbx_strand_id
1 'polypeptide(L)'
;MGTPCENDGTCTNNGTATYGYICSCLSGFTSTHCELDQRICKPHLCLHNGTCNETSNTTFHCVCENGWEGIHCESVVNYCEGVECMNNGVCLPLLLGYKCECLGTSYYGSHCEFTARKIVISKIISKSFSYIAIIALSIVVMFVVIMDILTYCFGIDMTREELERYRREKRDKKRINRRVNKQLIRTNIL
;
A
#
# COMPACT_ATOMS: atom_id res chain seq x y z
N MET A 1 -29.86 52.08 12.14
CA MET A 1 -30.63 52.07 13.39
C MET A 1 -30.85 50.61 13.74
N GLY A 2 -30.08 50.09 14.70
CA GLY A 2 -30.23 48.71 15.17
C GLY A 2 -31.48 48.55 16.02
N THR A 3 -31.98 47.32 16.12
CA THR A 3 -33.01 46.97 17.10
C THR A 3 -32.41 47.10 18.51
N PRO A 4 -33.09 47.75 19.46
CA PRO A 4 -32.55 47.99 20.81
C PRO A 4 -32.51 46.74 21.70
N CYS A 5 -33.03 45.61 21.20
CA CYS A 5 -32.96 44.30 21.85
C CYS A 5 -32.15 43.37 20.95
N GLU A 6 -31.11 42.76 21.51
CA GLU A 6 -30.23 41.79 20.87
C GLU A 6 -30.84 40.38 20.92
N ASN A 7 -30.23 39.42 20.20
CA ASN A 7 -30.56 37.99 20.27
C ASN A 7 -32.06 37.67 20.10
N ASP A 8 -32.69 38.28 19.10
CA ASP A 8 -34.11 38.12 18.78
C ASP A 8 -35.09 38.52 19.92
N GLY A 9 -34.64 39.39 20.83
CA GLY A 9 -35.48 39.96 21.88
C GLY A 9 -36.62 40.82 21.31
N THR A 10 -37.81 40.72 21.90
CA THR A 10 -38.98 41.52 21.48
C THR A 10 -38.95 42.89 22.17
N CYS A 11 -38.93 43.96 21.39
CA CYS A 11 -38.97 45.33 21.89
C CYS A 11 -40.41 45.82 22.08
N THR A 12 -40.72 46.33 23.27
CA THR A 12 -42.01 46.96 23.56
C THR A 12 -41.83 48.34 24.18
N ASN A 13 -42.57 49.33 23.67
CA ASN A 13 -42.52 50.69 24.21
C ASN A 13 -43.12 50.72 25.62
N ASN A 14 -42.41 51.34 26.56
CA ASN A 14 -42.85 51.48 27.94
C ASN A 14 -42.45 52.85 28.47
N GLY A 15 -43.42 53.77 28.54
CA GLY A 15 -43.19 55.17 28.92
C GLY A 15 -42.75 55.39 30.36
N THR A 16 -42.78 54.35 31.21
CA THR A 16 -42.25 54.41 32.59
C THR A 16 -40.89 53.74 32.74
N ALA A 17 -40.39 53.06 31.69
CA ALA A 17 -39.06 52.44 31.70
C ALA A 17 -37.96 53.50 31.49
N THR A 18 -36.78 53.26 32.07
CA THR A 18 -35.61 54.15 32.03
C THR A 18 -35.23 54.60 30.61
N TYR A 19 -35.41 53.73 29.62
CA TYR A 19 -35.07 53.98 28.22
C TYR A 19 -36.30 54.21 27.32
N GLY A 20 -37.52 54.27 27.88
CA GLY A 20 -38.78 54.38 27.12
C GLY A 20 -39.24 53.08 26.45
N TYR A 21 -38.52 51.98 26.66
CA TYR A 21 -38.85 50.64 26.18
C TYR A 21 -38.38 49.56 27.14
N ILE A 22 -38.90 48.35 26.96
CA ILE A 22 -38.46 47.12 27.64
C ILE A 22 -38.25 46.01 26.62
N CYS A 23 -37.18 45.24 26.79
CA CYS A 23 -36.88 44.05 25.99
C CYS A 23 -37.40 42.80 26.69
N SER A 24 -38.21 42.01 25.98
CA SER A 24 -38.58 40.65 26.38
C SER A 24 -37.62 39.65 25.72
N CYS A 25 -36.72 39.08 26.50
CA CYS A 25 -35.67 38.19 26.01
C CYS A 25 -36.21 36.80 25.71
N LEU A 26 -35.64 36.17 24.67
CA LEU A 26 -35.87 34.76 24.37
C LEU A 26 -35.25 33.89 25.47
N SER A 27 -35.76 32.66 25.63
CA SER A 27 -35.27 31.73 26.66
C SER A 27 -33.75 31.53 26.54
N GLY A 28 -33.04 31.67 27.67
CA GLY A 28 -31.58 31.56 27.72
C GLY A 28 -30.82 32.86 27.44
N PHE A 29 -31.51 33.97 27.14
CA PHE A 29 -30.90 35.30 27.10
C PHE A 29 -31.41 36.15 28.27
N THR A 30 -30.53 36.99 28.80
CA THR A 30 -30.80 37.85 29.96
C THR A 30 -30.12 39.21 29.76
N SER A 31 -30.32 40.13 30.72
CA SER A 31 -29.94 41.57 30.74
C SER A 31 -31.02 42.52 30.19
N THR A 32 -30.77 43.85 30.24
CA THR A 32 -31.70 44.89 29.80
C THR A 32 -31.92 44.94 28.29
N HIS A 33 -30.91 44.58 27.49
CA HIS A 33 -31.01 44.53 26.02
C HIS A 33 -30.87 43.10 25.48
N CYS A 34 -31.01 42.08 26.35
CA CYS A 34 -30.88 40.66 26.00
C CYS A 34 -29.48 40.28 25.46
N GLU A 35 -28.44 41.04 25.82
CA GLU A 35 -27.07 40.81 25.34
C GLU A 35 -26.38 39.60 25.97
N LEU A 36 -26.82 39.13 27.15
CA LEU A 36 -26.15 38.05 27.86
C LEU A 36 -26.73 36.67 27.50
N ASP A 37 -25.99 35.88 26.72
CA ASP A 37 -26.29 34.48 26.40
C ASP A 37 -25.92 33.55 27.56
N GLN A 38 -26.96 33.06 28.26
CA GLN A 38 -26.89 32.10 29.36
C GLN A 38 -27.19 30.67 28.91
N ARG A 39 -27.41 30.41 27.62
CA ARG A 39 -27.60 29.04 27.13
C ARG A 39 -26.33 28.24 27.37
N ILE A 40 -26.54 26.99 27.75
CA ILE A 40 -25.43 26.05 27.97
C ILE A 40 -24.92 25.59 26.61
N CYS A 41 -25.83 25.26 25.69
CA CYS A 41 -25.50 24.92 24.33
C CYS A 41 -25.25 26.18 23.48
N LYS A 42 -24.01 26.66 23.53
CA LYS A 42 -23.55 27.78 22.71
C LYS A 42 -23.18 27.33 21.29
N PRO A 43 -23.26 28.24 20.29
CA PRO A 43 -22.71 27.97 18.97
C PRO A 43 -21.25 27.54 19.06
N HIS A 44 -20.87 26.52 18.28
CA HIS A 44 -19.51 25.95 18.23
C HIS A 44 -19.00 25.30 19.53
N LEU A 45 -19.85 25.08 20.54
CA LEU A 45 -19.45 24.38 21.76
C LEU A 45 -19.13 22.90 21.49
N CYS A 46 -19.90 22.25 20.62
CA CYS A 46 -19.55 20.96 20.06
C CYS A 46 -18.85 21.17 18.70
N LEU A 47 -17.61 20.72 18.60
CA LEU A 47 -16.78 20.85 17.40
C LEU A 47 -17.15 19.78 16.37
N HIS A 48 -16.62 19.94 15.15
CA HIS A 48 -16.72 18.96 14.06
C HIS A 48 -18.15 18.48 13.77
N ASN A 49 -19.09 19.42 13.71
CA ASN A 49 -20.51 19.15 13.45
C ASN A 49 -21.21 18.34 14.56
N GLY A 50 -20.62 18.28 15.76
CA GLY A 50 -21.26 17.69 16.93
C GLY A 50 -22.53 18.43 17.33
N THR A 51 -23.51 17.69 17.83
CA THR A 51 -24.80 18.25 18.31
C THR A 51 -24.77 18.42 19.82
N CYS A 52 -25.08 19.63 20.30
CA CYS A 52 -25.18 19.88 21.73
C CYS A 52 -26.55 19.51 22.26
N ASN A 53 -26.59 18.62 23.26
CA ASN A 53 -27.80 18.28 23.99
C ASN A 53 -27.71 18.80 25.43
N GLU A 54 -28.72 19.55 25.85
CA GLU A 54 -28.85 19.99 27.24
C GLU A 54 -29.40 18.83 28.09
N THR A 55 -28.66 18.44 29.12
CA THR A 55 -29.06 17.35 30.03
C THR A 55 -29.70 17.91 31.31
N SER A 56 -29.33 19.13 31.70
CA SER A 56 -29.96 19.90 32.77
C SER A 56 -29.68 21.40 32.59
N ASN A 57 -30.23 22.25 33.47
CA ASN A 57 -29.95 23.69 33.47
C ASN A 57 -28.47 24.05 33.77
N THR A 58 -27.62 23.09 34.12
CA THR A 58 -26.18 23.32 34.36
C THR A 58 -25.27 22.33 33.63
N THR A 59 -25.82 21.35 32.90
CA THR A 59 -25.02 20.30 32.25
C THR A 59 -25.45 20.06 30.81
N PHE A 60 -24.47 19.77 29.96
CA PHE A 60 -24.66 19.42 28.55
C PHE A 60 -23.90 18.13 28.21
N HIS A 61 -24.20 17.58 27.04
CA HIS A 61 -23.43 16.53 26.42
C HIS A 61 -23.37 16.76 24.91
N CYS A 62 -22.16 16.70 24.33
CA CYS A 62 -21.98 16.74 22.89
C CYS A 62 -22.15 15.34 22.29
N VAL A 63 -23.09 15.20 21.36
CA VAL A 63 -23.18 14.03 20.48
C VAL A 63 -22.22 14.25 19.33
N CYS A 64 -21.10 13.52 19.35
CA CYS A 64 -20.06 13.65 18.34
C CYS A 64 -20.42 12.91 17.05
N GLU A 65 -19.99 13.46 15.92
CA GLU A 65 -19.99 12.73 14.66
C GLU A 65 -18.99 11.56 14.69
N ASN A 66 -19.21 10.59 13.81
CA ASN A 66 -18.38 9.40 13.72
C ASN A 66 -16.89 9.78 13.56
N GLY A 67 -16.04 9.19 14.40
CA GLY A 67 -14.60 9.41 14.39
C GLY A 67 -14.12 10.55 15.31
N TRP A 68 -15.02 11.25 16.00
CA TRP A 68 -14.68 12.25 17.01
C TRP A 68 -15.09 11.82 18.42
N GLU A 69 -14.32 12.27 19.41
CA GLU A 69 -14.53 12.03 20.84
C GLU A 69 -14.08 13.24 21.67
N GLY A 70 -14.31 13.16 22.98
CA GLY A 70 -14.05 14.24 23.92
C GLY A 70 -15.33 14.97 24.35
N ILE A 71 -15.18 15.91 25.29
CA ILE A 71 -16.32 16.63 25.88
C ILE A 71 -16.97 17.57 24.85
N HIS A 72 -16.17 18.10 23.94
CA HIS A 72 -16.55 19.01 22.87
C HIS A 72 -16.33 18.40 21.49
N CYS A 73 -16.14 17.08 21.37
CA CYS A 73 -15.77 16.41 20.11
C CYS A 73 -14.46 16.95 19.50
N GLU A 74 -13.51 17.32 20.36
CA GLU A 74 -12.26 17.98 20.00
C GLU A 74 -11.16 17.02 19.54
N SER A 75 -11.29 15.73 19.87
CA SER A 75 -10.27 14.71 19.60
C SER A 75 -10.76 13.69 18.59
N VAL A 76 -9.85 13.15 17.80
CA VAL A 76 -10.15 11.99 16.95
C VAL A 76 -10.19 10.76 17.82
N VAL A 77 -11.18 9.88 17.60
CA VAL A 77 -11.28 8.59 18.28
C VAL A 77 -9.96 7.84 18.20
N ASN A 78 -9.45 7.39 19.35
CA ASN A 78 -8.22 6.63 19.40
C ASN A 78 -8.38 5.18 18.89
N TYR A 79 -8.33 5.01 17.56
CA TYR A 79 -8.35 3.69 16.92
C TYR A 79 -7.06 2.87 17.10
N CYS A 80 -6.07 3.39 17.81
CA CYS A 80 -4.87 2.61 18.17
C CYS A 80 -5.07 1.76 19.44
N GLU A 81 -6.19 1.92 20.16
CA GLU A 81 -6.47 1.10 21.32
C GLU A 81 -6.62 -0.39 20.93
N GLY A 82 -5.74 -1.24 21.48
CA GLY A 82 -5.67 -2.67 21.13
C GLY A 82 -4.94 -2.99 19.82
N VAL A 83 -4.39 -1.99 19.12
CA VAL A 83 -3.60 -2.20 17.90
C VAL A 83 -2.13 -2.33 18.24
N GLU A 84 -1.51 -3.44 17.81
CA GLU A 84 -0.07 -3.67 17.96
C GLU A 84 0.66 -3.49 16.63
N CYS A 85 1.43 -2.40 16.50
CA CYS A 85 2.36 -2.23 15.40
C CYS A 85 3.67 -2.99 15.70
N MET A 86 3.97 -4.02 14.92
CA MET A 86 5.14 -4.88 15.08
C MET A 86 6.44 -4.15 14.77
N ASN A 87 7.57 -4.74 15.16
CA ASN A 87 8.92 -4.26 14.82
C ASN A 87 9.16 -2.79 15.20
N ASN A 88 8.68 -2.39 16.38
CA ASN A 88 8.78 -1.02 16.90
C ASN A 88 8.10 0.04 16.02
N GLY A 89 7.06 -0.35 15.27
CA GLY A 89 6.19 0.61 14.59
C GLY A 89 5.41 1.47 15.57
N VAL A 90 5.05 2.67 15.16
CA VAL A 90 4.23 3.61 15.95
C VAL A 90 2.81 3.61 15.38
N CYS A 91 1.81 3.39 16.24
CA CYS A 91 0.42 3.54 15.82
C CYS A 91 0.02 5.01 15.84
N LEU A 92 -0.55 5.49 14.75
CA LEU A 92 -1.10 6.82 14.62
C LEU A 92 -2.62 6.74 14.46
N PRO A 93 -3.41 7.36 15.35
CA PRO A 93 -4.85 7.47 15.16
C PRO A 93 -5.14 8.40 13.98
N LEU A 94 -6.10 8.02 13.16
CA LEU A 94 -6.58 8.76 11.99
C LEU A 94 -8.09 8.91 12.07
N LEU A 95 -8.65 9.84 11.29
CA LEU A 95 -10.10 9.96 11.19
C LEU A 95 -10.67 8.64 10.63
N LEU A 96 -11.54 8.00 11.42
CA LEU A 96 -12.17 6.71 11.10
C LEU A 96 -11.19 5.52 10.93
N GLY A 97 -10.02 5.54 11.56
CA GLY A 97 -9.11 4.40 11.56
C GLY A 97 -7.75 4.68 12.17
N TYR A 98 -6.76 3.86 11.84
CA TYR A 98 -5.38 4.01 12.29
C TYR A 98 -4.40 3.66 11.18
N LYS A 99 -3.13 4.03 11.39
CA LYS A 99 -2.02 3.58 10.55
C LYS A 99 -0.81 3.26 11.42
N CYS A 100 -0.17 2.12 11.15
CA CYS A 100 1.16 1.85 11.68
C CYS A 100 2.23 2.53 10.83
N GLU A 101 3.01 3.42 11.44
CA GLU A 101 4.23 3.97 10.86
C GLU A 101 5.41 3.07 11.21
N CYS A 102 5.96 2.39 10.19
CA CYS A 102 7.03 1.43 10.38
C CYS A 102 8.38 2.13 10.59
N LEU A 103 9.22 1.52 11.45
CA LEU A 103 10.53 2.07 11.77
C LEU A 103 11.50 1.92 10.58
N GLY A 104 11.71 3.03 9.86
CA GLY A 104 12.62 3.09 8.72
C GLY A 104 12.13 2.28 7.51
N THR A 105 13.06 1.87 6.64
CA THR A 105 12.74 1.18 5.36
C THR A 105 12.90 -0.34 5.44
N SER A 106 13.22 -0.87 6.62
CA SER A 106 13.48 -2.30 6.85
C SER A 106 12.22 -3.11 7.15
N TYR A 107 11.09 -2.45 7.37
CA TYR A 107 9.81 -3.10 7.69
C TYR A 107 8.68 -2.56 6.83
N TYR A 108 7.69 -3.39 6.56
CA TYR A 108 6.50 -3.04 5.78
C TYR A 108 5.32 -3.94 6.15
N GLY A 109 4.14 -3.62 5.63
CA GLY A 109 2.88 -4.28 5.97
C GLY A 109 1.90 -3.33 6.64
N SER A 110 0.71 -3.83 6.95
CA SER A 110 -0.34 -3.03 7.60
C SER A 110 -0.04 -2.77 9.08
N HIS A 111 0.69 -3.70 9.71
CA HIS A 111 1.11 -3.70 11.10
C HIS A 111 2.64 -3.79 11.22
N CYS A 112 3.37 -3.44 10.17
CA CYS A 112 4.84 -3.52 10.11
C CYS A 112 5.38 -4.94 10.37
N GLU A 113 4.62 -5.96 10.00
CA GLU A 113 4.86 -7.38 10.28
C GLU A 113 5.95 -8.01 9.40
N PHE A 114 6.25 -7.41 8.24
CA PHE A 114 7.21 -7.96 7.29
C PHE A 114 8.55 -7.23 7.34
N THR A 115 9.64 -7.99 7.20
CA THR A 115 10.99 -7.44 7.03
C THR A 115 11.30 -7.25 5.54
N ALA A 116 11.63 -6.03 5.14
CA ALA A 116 12.21 -5.69 3.85
C ALA A 116 13.65 -6.22 3.81
N ARG A 117 13.81 -7.53 3.68
CA ARG A 117 15.11 -8.12 3.39
C ARG A 117 15.58 -7.53 2.06
N LYS A 118 16.69 -6.80 2.07
CA LYS A 118 17.45 -6.49 0.85
C LYS A 118 17.85 -7.82 0.24
N ILE A 119 17.08 -8.28 -0.74
CA ILE A 119 17.42 -9.42 -1.56
C ILE A 119 18.70 -9.05 -2.32
N VAL A 120 19.87 -9.38 -1.76
CA VAL A 120 21.17 -9.36 -2.46
C VAL A 120 21.22 -10.46 -3.54
N ILE A 121 20.11 -11.13 -3.80
CA ILE A 121 20.01 -12.19 -4.80
C ILE A 121 20.10 -11.60 -6.23
N SER A 122 19.69 -10.35 -6.49
CA SER A 122 19.83 -9.76 -7.85
C SER A 122 21.28 -9.51 -8.27
N LYS A 123 22.16 -9.14 -7.32
CA LYS A 123 23.60 -8.95 -7.60
C LYS A 123 24.37 -10.28 -7.66
N ILE A 124 23.95 -11.31 -6.92
CA ILE A 124 24.63 -12.62 -6.93
C ILE A 124 24.25 -13.41 -8.18
N ILE A 125 22.96 -13.45 -8.54
CA ILE A 125 22.49 -14.16 -9.73
C ILE A 125 23.07 -13.55 -11.01
N SER A 126 23.07 -12.20 -11.15
CA SER A 126 23.66 -11.54 -12.32
C SER A 126 25.17 -11.79 -12.47
N LYS A 127 25.94 -11.77 -11.38
CA LYS A 127 27.37 -12.08 -11.41
C LYS A 127 27.65 -13.56 -11.69
N SER A 128 26.84 -14.47 -11.16
CA SER A 128 26.98 -15.91 -11.39
C SER A 128 26.76 -16.28 -12.86
N PHE A 129 25.71 -15.74 -13.49
CA PHE A 129 25.46 -15.98 -14.93
C PHE A 129 26.57 -15.42 -15.82
N SER A 130 27.09 -14.24 -15.50
CA SER A 130 28.22 -13.66 -16.25
C SER A 130 29.48 -14.51 -16.12
N TYR A 131 29.78 -15.06 -14.94
CA TYR A 131 30.95 -15.90 -14.71
C TYR A 131 30.86 -17.25 -15.43
N ILE A 132 29.68 -17.88 -15.41
CA ILE A 132 29.42 -19.13 -16.13
C ILE A 132 29.61 -18.95 -17.64
N ALA A 133 29.13 -17.84 -18.21
CA ALA A 133 29.31 -17.54 -19.63
C ALA A 133 30.79 -17.38 -20.04
N ILE A 134 31.59 -16.74 -19.19
CA ILE A 134 33.04 -16.54 -19.44
C ILE A 134 33.78 -17.87 -19.40
N ILE A 135 33.50 -18.73 -18.42
CA ILE A 135 34.10 -20.07 -18.32
C ILE A 135 33.72 -20.93 -19.53
N ALA A 136 32.46 -20.90 -19.96
CA ALA A 136 32.03 -21.65 -21.13
C ALA A 136 32.78 -21.20 -22.39
N LEU A 137 32.94 -19.89 -22.58
CA LEU A 137 33.68 -19.35 -23.72
C LEU A 137 35.16 -19.72 -23.69
N SER A 138 35.81 -19.66 -22.52
CA SER A 138 37.23 -20.01 -22.39
C SER A 138 37.49 -21.50 -22.65
N ILE A 139 36.61 -22.38 -22.19
CA ILE A 139 36.71 -23.83 -22.46
C ILE A 139 36.58 -24.11 -23.97
N VAL A 140 35.64 -23.44 -24.66
CA VAL A 140 35.47 -23.58 -26.11
C VAL A 140 36.72 -23.10 -26.86
N VAL A 141 37.26 -21.94 -26.50
CA VAL A 141 38.49 -21.42 -27.13
C VAL A 141 39.66 -22.36 -26.89
N MET A 142 39.85 -22.84 -25.66
CA MET A 142 40.90 -23.81 -25.34
C MET A 142 40.74 -25.10 -26.14
N PHE A 143 39.51 -25.60 -26.29
CA PHE A 143 39.24 -26.77 -27.11
C PHE A 143 39.58 -26.54 -28.58
N VAL A 144 39.21 -25.39 -29.17
CA VAL A 144 39.55 -25.03 -30.55
C VAL A 144 41.07 -24.95 -30.73
N VAL A 145 41.76 -24.26 -29.82
CA VAL A 145 43.23 -24.14 -29.85
C VAL A 145 43.89 -25.51 -29.75
N ILE A 146 43.40 -26.38 -28.87
CA ILE A 146 43.92 -27.76 -28.75
C ILE A 146 43.69 -28.52 -30.07
N MET A 147 42.50 -28.42 -30.68
CA MET A 147 42.20 -29.07 -31.96
C MET A 147 43.08 -28.54 -33.10
N ASP A 148 43.34 -27.24 -33.14
CA ASP A 148 44.24 -26.63 -34.12
C ASP A 148 45.68 -27.10 -33.93
N ILE A 149 46.16 -27.17 -32.67
CA ILE A 149 47.50 -27.70 -32.34
C ILE A 149 47.62 -29.18 -32.74
N LEU A 150 46.61 -30.00 -32.44
CA LEU A 150 46.60 -31.42 -32.82
C LEU A 150 46.66 -31.60 -34.33
N THR A 151 45.91 -30.76 -35.06
CA THR A 151 45.90 -30.78 -36.52
C THR A 151 47.24 -30.32 -37.10
N TYR A 152 47.78 -29.21 -36.60
CA TYR A 152 48.99 -28.60 -37.15
C TYR A 152 50.28 -29.34 -36.78
N CYS A 153 50.43 -29.74 -35.51
CA CYS A 153 51.66 -30.36 -35.02
C CYS A 153 51.70 -31.88 -35.27
N PHE A 154 50.54 -32.55 -35.23
CA PHE A 154 50.47 -34.01 -35.29
C PHE A 154 49.78 -34.54 -36.57
N GLY A 155 49.15 -33.67 -37.36
CA GLY A 155 48.41 -34.08 -38.57
C GLY A 155 47.14 -34.89 -38.27
N ILE A 156 46.64 -34.85 -37.04
CA ILE A 156 45.48 -35.63 -36.59
C ILE A 156 44.23 -34.76 -36.73
N ASP A 157 43.42 -35.02 -37.76
CA ASP A 157 42.13 -34.34 -37.96
C ASP A 157 40.97 -35.18 -37.39
N MET A 158 40.74 -35.01 -36.09
CA MET A 158 39.68 -35.70 -35.35
C MET A 158 38.27 -35.37 -35.88
N THR A 159 38.06 -34.15 -36.39
CA THR A 159 36.73 -33.67 -36.81
C THR A 159 36.25 -34.38 -38.08
N ARG A 160 37.17 -34.67 -39.00
CA ARG A 160 36.86 -35.33 -40.26
C ARG A 160 36.53 -36.81 -40.08
N GLU A 161 37.28 -37.51 -39.22
CA GLU A 161 37.04 -38.93 -38.95
C GLU A 161 35.66 -39.19 -38.30
N GLU A 162 35.27 -38.37 -37.33
CA GLU A 162 33.96 -38.45 -36.69
C GLU A 162 32.82 -38.10 -37.66
N LEU A 163 33.00 -37.08 -38.50
CA LEU A 163 32.02 -36.72 -39.53
C LEU A 163 31.83 -37.84 -40.55
N GLU A 164 32.90 -38.52 -40.94
CA GLU A 164 32.83 -39.70 -41.81
C GLU A 164 32.16 -40.91 -41.14
N ARG A 165 32.39 -41.10 -39.83
CA ARG A 165 31.71 -42.12 -39.01
C ARG A 165 30.20 -41.84 -38.93
N TYR A 166 29.81 -40.61 -38.61
CA TYR A 166 28.41 -40.18 -38.59
C TYR A 166 27.73 -40.33 -39.97
N ARG A 167 28.42 -39.97 -41.06
CA ARG A 167 27.93 -40.16 -42.44
C ARG A 167 27.76 -41.64 -42.81
N ARG A 168 28.61 -42.54 -42.31
CA ARG A 168 28.47 -44.00 -42.49
C ARG A 168 27.20 -44.50 -41.79
N GLU A 169 27.04 -44.22 -40.52
CA GLU A 169 25.84 -44.63 -39.76
C GLU A 169 24.53 -44.11 -40.39
N LYS A 170 24.53 -42.86 -40.86
CA LYS A 170 23.36 -42.28 -41.53
C LYS A 170 23.03 -43.00 -42.85
N ARG A 171 24.04 -43.46 -43.60
CA ARG A 171 23.85 -44.26 -44.81
C ARG A 171 23.30 -45.64 -44.49
N ASP A 172 23.78 -46.27 -43.42
CA ASP A 172 23.34 -47.60 -43.01
C ASP A 172 21.91 -47.58 -42.47
N LYS A 173 21.54 -46.60 -41.64
CA LYS A 173 20.15 -46.38 -41.21
C LYS A 173 19.20 -46.18 -42.41
N LYS A 174 19.61 -45.43 -43.44
CA LYS A 174 18.83 -45.27 -44.69
C LYS A 174 18.69 -46.59 -45.46
N ARG A 175 19.74 -47.40 -45.54
CA ARG A 175 19.71 -48.72 -46.21
C ARG A 175 18.80 -49.69 -45.49
N ILE A 176 18.90 -49.76 -44.16
CA ILE A 176 18.03 -50.59 -43.31
C ILE A 176 16.58 -50.15 -43.47
N ASN A 177 16.29 -48.85 -43.37
CA ASN A 177 14.93 -48.34 -43.51
C ASN A 177 14.33 -48.66 -44.90
N ARG A 178 15.12 -48.56 -45.99
CA ARG A 178 14.67 -48.98 -47.34
C ARG A 178 14.35 -50.48 -47.42
N ARG A 179 15.14 -51.35 -46.77
CA ARG A 179 14.89 -52.80 -46.74
C ARG A 179 13.62 -53.13 -45.98
N VAL A 180 13.46 -52.53 -44.79
CA VAL A 180 12.26 -52.68 -43.95
C VAL A 180 11.03 -52.21 -44.72
N ASN A 181 11.08 -51.02 -45.34
CA ASN A 181 9.95 -50.48 -46.09
C ASN A 181 9.59 -51.34 -47.32
N LYS A 182 10.59 -51.91 -48.02
CA LYS A 182 10.36 -52.86 -49.13
C LYS A 182 9.73 -54.17 -48.65
N GLN A 183 10.03 -54.62 -47.43
CA GLN A 183 9.48 -55.82 -46.84
C GLN A 183 8.04 -55.61 -46.35
N LEU A 184 7.75 -54.45 -45.76
CA LEU A 184 6.38 -54.02 -45.41
C LEU A 184 5.46 -53.94 -46.65
N ILE A 185 5.95 -53.41 -47.76
CA ILE A 185 5.17 -53.34 -49.01
C ILE A 185 4.87 -54.75 -49.54
N ARG A 186 5.78 -55.72 -49.37
CA ARG A 186 5.57 -57.11 -49.81
C ARG A 186 4.57 -57.87 -48.95
N THR A 187 4.48 -57.57 -47.66
CA THR A 187 3.54 -58.23 -46.74
C THR A 187 2.13 -57.64 -46.80
N ASN A 188 1.94 -56.43 -47.35
CA ASN A 188 0.63 -55.79 -47.50
C ASN A 188 -0.05 -56.03 -48.86
N ILE A 189 0.55 -56.84 -49.75
CA ILE A 189 0.01 -57.20 -51.08
C ILE A 189 -0.38 -58.70 -51.16
N LEU A 190 -0.23 -59.44 -50.05
CA LEU A 190 -0.77 -60.79 -49.80
C LEU A 190 -1.93 -60.68 -48.80
#